data_AF-A0A8T5S462-F1
#
_entry.id   AF-A0A8T5S462-F1
#
_cell.length_a   1.000
_cell.length_b   1.000
_cell.length_c   1.000
_cell.angle_alpha   90.00
_cell.angle_beta   90.00
_cell.angle_gamma   90.00
#
_symmetry.space_group_name_H-M   'P 1'
#
loop_
_entity.id
_entity.type
_entity.pdbx_description
1 polymer ?
#
loop_
_entity_poly.entity_id
_entity_poly.type
_entity_poly.pdbx_seq_one_letter_code
_entity_poly.pdbx_strand_id
1 'polypeptide(L)'
;MIFDYWDAIRGFFSWVGESAAIMMVLSGLMAITWLGLERKRRGSFTKRKVEIEFVVTRFLRGLSYLGLVLGIFVVWSGAIGLIRNIPPSFEYRDVTEDAANHFTCIFLIVIGIVMFMKPISDLPLSSIIGLLAGTATVVIIALLVPEGAVQLIAGVIDPKWLLVIIFVIITVIVALTVKFYVGVLKTISKFLSWPPVAFVVMIFCLVQGFALWIWGVSIFGLNLL
;
A
#
# COMPACT_ATOMS: atom_id res chain seq x y z
N MET A 1 -1.15 3.10 36.04
CA MET A 1 -1.68 2.38 34.86
C MET A 1 -0.77 2.73 33.69
N ILE A 2 0.18 1.86 33.39
CA ILE A 2 1.00 1.99 32.19
C ILE A 2 0.07 1.56 31.06
N PHE A 3 -0.32 2.49 30.19
CA PHE A 3 -0.80 2.12 28.86
C PHE A 3 0.33 1.30 28.25
N ASP A 4 0.15 -0.01 28.14
CA ASP A 4 1.15 -0.88 27.54
C ASP A 4 1.23 -0.48 26.07
N TYR A 5 2.35 0.11 25.68
CA TYR A 5 2.60 0.59 24.31
C TYR A 5 2.30 -0.51 23.28
N TRP A 6 2.51 -1.76 23.68
CA TRP A 6 2.20 -2.95 22.90
C TRP A 6 0.71 -3.18 22.68
N ASP A 7 -0.16 -2.82 23.61
CA ASP A 7 -1.61 -2.93 23.45
C ASP A 7 -2.14 -1.89 22.48
N ALA A 8 -1.63 -0.65 22.55
CA ALA A 8 -1.96 0.39 21.58
C ALA A 8 -1.53 0.00 20.16
N ILE A 9 -0.32 -0.57 20.02
CA ILE A 9 0.16 -1.12 18.74
C ILE A 9 -0.74 -2.27 18.27
N ARG A 10 -1.04 -3.24 19.14
CA ARG A 10 -1.86 -4.40 18.75
C ARG A 10 -3.25 -3.97 18.29
N GLY A 11 -3.88 -3.06 19.01
CA GLY A 11 -5.19 -2.48 18.67
C GLY A 11 -5.17 -1.71 17.36
N PHE A 12 -4.12 -0.95 17.09
CA PHE A 12 -3.95 -0.30 15.79
C PHE A 12 -3.83 -1.32 14.65
N PHE A 13 -3.03 -2.37 14.84
CA PHE A 13 -2.83 -3.41 13.82
C PHE A 13 -4.11 -4.21 13.56
N SER A 14 -4.89 -4.55 14.60
CA SER A 14 -6.17 -5.23 14.42
C SER A 14 -7.17 -4.33 13.69
N TRP A 15 -7.26 -3.05 14.08
CA TRP A 15 -8.11 -2.08 13.41
C TRP A 15 -7.78 -1.93 11.90
N VAL A 16 -6.50 -1.91 11.55
CA VAL A 16 -6.06 -1.87 10.13
C VAL A 16 -6.47 -3.15 9.38
N GLY A 17 -6.37 -4.33 10.02
CA GLY A 17 -6.83 -5.59 9.44
C GLY A 17 -8.34 -5.66 9.24
N GLU A 18 -9.12 -5.27 10.25
CA GLU A 18 -10.59 -5.23 10.23
C GLU A 18 -11.16 -4.22 9.21
N SER A 19 -10.35 -3.26 8.79
CA SER A 19 -10.72 -2.24 7.81
C SER A 19 -10.58 -2.71 6.35
N ALA A 20 -10.24 -3.97 6.08
CA ALA A 20 -9.95 -4.48 4.74
C ALA A 20 -11.08 -4.25 3.72
N ALA A 21 -12.35 -4.46 4.11
CA ALA A 21 -13.49 -4.21 3.24
C ALA A 21 -13.62 -2.73 2.87
N ILE A 22 -13.41 -1.83 3.83
CA ILE A 22 -13.42 -0.38 3.59
C ILE A 22 -12.24 0.03 2.71
N MET A 23 -11.05 -0.52 2.97
CA MET A 23 -9.84 -0.30 2.16
C MET A 23 -10.06 -0.75 0.71
N MET A 24 -10.85 -1.81 0.49
CA MET A 24 -11.27 -2.25 -0.83
C MET A 24 -12.23 -1.25 -1.51
N VAL A 25 -13.22 -0.70 -0.78
CA VAL A 25 -14.10 0.36 -1.32
C VAL A 25 -13.30 1.61 -1.69
N LEU A 26 -12.44 2.08 -0.78
CA LEU A 26 -11.57 3.23 -1.04
C LEU A 26 -10.64 2.99 -2.23
N SER A 27 -10.16 1.75 -2.39
CA SER A 27 -9.38 1.34 -3.55
C SER A 27 -10.15 1.50 -4.86
N GLY A 28 -11.42 1.10 -4.87
CA GLY A 28 -12.32 1.29 -6.01
C GLY A 28 -12.59 2.77 -6.30
N LEU A 29 -12.82 3.59 -5.28
CA LEU A 29 -13.01 5.04 -5.43
C LEU A 29 -11.76 5.72 -6.02
N MET A 30 -10.57 5.34 -5.57
CA MET A 30 -9.33 5.84 -6.16
C MET A 30 -9.19 5.40 -7.63
N ALA A 31 -9.59 4.18 -7.98
CA ALA A 31 -9.58 3.73 -9.37
C ALA A 31 -10.54 4.53 -10.29
N ILE A 32 -11.63 5.10 -9.77
CA ILE A 32 -12.48 6.05 -10.52
C ILE A 32 -11.66 7.25 -10.98
N THR A 33 -10.88 7.84 -10.07
CA THR A 33 -10.06 9.03 -10.38
C THR A 33 -9.07 8.72 -11.50
N TRP A 34 -8.47 7.53 -11.45
CA TRP A 34 -7.51 7.07 -12.44
C TRP A 34 -8.12 6.88 -13.82
N LEU A 35 -9.29 6.23 -13.88
CA LEU A 35 -10.02 5.98 -15.10
C LEU A 35 -10.43 7.29 -15.77
N GLY A 36 -10.98 8.25 -15.01
CA GLY A 36 -11.35 9.57 -15.52
C GLY A 36 -10.14 10.32 -16.10
N LEU A 37 -9.00 10.25 -15.42
CA LEU A 37 -7.78 10.93 -15.83
C LEU A 37 -7.15 10.32 -17.07
N GLU A 38 -7.06 9.00 -17.15
CA GLU A 38 -6.42 8.35 -18.29
C GLU A 38 -7.29 8.31 -19.52
N ARG A 39 -8.61 8.26 -19.35
CA ARG A 39 -9.54 8.52 -20.46
C ARG A 39 -9.30 9.91 -21.04
N LYS A 40 -9.17 10.94 -20.19
CA LYS A 40 -8.91 12.32 -20.64
C LYS A 40 -7.52 12.48 -21.26
N ARG A 41 -6.49 11.83 -20.70
CA ARG A 41 -5.10 11.87 -21.19
C ARG A 41 -4.91 11.13 -22.52
N ARG A 42 -5.66 10.05 -22.78
CA ARG A 42 -5.55 9.23 -23.99
C ARG A 42 -6.57 9.61 -25.08
N GLY A 43 -7.57 10.44 -24.75
CA GLY A 43 -8.63 10.85 -25.68
C GLY A 43 -9.62 9.73 -26.06
N SER A 44 -9.40 8.48 -25.65
CA SER A 44 -10.26 7.33 -25.92
C SER A 44 -10.07 6.23 -24.86
N PHE A 45 -11.11 5.41 -24.69
CA PHE A 45 -11.13 4.30 -23.73
C PHE A 45 -10.26 3.11 -24.17
N THR A 46 -10.09 2.92 -25.48
CA THR A 46 -9.41 1.73 -26.05
C THR A 46 -8.04 2.03 -26.64
N LYS A 47 -7.72 3.31 -26.92
CA LYS A 47 -6.42 3.67 -27.50
C LYS A 47 -5.26 3.48 -26.51
N ARG A 48 -4.20 2.81 -26.96
CA ARG A 48 -3.01 2.51 -26.15
C ARG A 48 -1.96 3.62 -26.20
N LYS A 49 -1.95 4.45 -27.25
CA LYS A 49 -0.99 5.56 -27.42
C LYS A 49 -1.49 6.82 -26.70
N VAL A 50 -0.58 7.49 -25.98
CA VAL A 50 -0.85 8.78 -25.34
C VAL A 50 -0.56 9.84 -26.39
N GLU A 51 -1.60 10.47 -26.92
CA GLU A 51 -1.48 11.48 -27.99
C GLU A 51 -1.18 12.89 -27.42
N ILE A 52 -1.32 13.09 -26.09
CA ILE A 52 -1.25 14.42 -25.46
C ILE A 52 -0.31 14.39 -24.24
N GLU A 53 0.70 15.28 -24.21
CA GLU A 53 1.45 15.60 -22.99
C GLU A 53 0.54 16.34 -22.01
N PHE A 54 0.00 15.61 -21.03
CA PHE A 54 -0.89 16.17 -20.04
C PHE A 54 -0.09 16.77 -18.88
N VAL A 55 -0.16 18.09 -18.71
CA VAL A 55 0.39 18.78 -17.54
C VAL A 55 -0.45 18.41 -16.31
N VAL A 56 0.15 17.67 -15.38
CA VAL A 56 -0.50 17.24 -14.14
C VAL A 56 -0.79 18.47 -13.28
N THR A 57 -2.07 18.78 -13.04
CA THR A 57 -2.46 19.90 -12.16
C THR A 57 -2.10 19.60 -10.70
N ARG A 58 -1.94 20.63 -9.87
CA ARG A 58 -1.59 20.46 -8.43
C ARG A 58 -2.57 19.56 -7.69
N PHE A 59 -3.86 19.61 -8.03
CA PHE A 59 -4.90 18.75 -7.48
C PHE A 59 -4.64 17.26 -7.78
N LEU A 60 -4.24 16.95 -9.01
CA LEU A 60 -3.94 15.58 -9.43
C LEU A 60 -2.69 15.04 -8.76
N ARG A 61 -1.69 15.90 -8.55
CA ARG A 61 -0.51 15.55 -7.76
C ARG A 61 -0.90 15.19 -6.33
N GLY A 62 -1.82 15.94 -5.73
CA GLY A 62 -2.41 15.65 -4.42
C GLY A 62 -3.14 14.29 -4.37
N LEU A 63 -4.00 14.01 -5.36
CA LEU A 63 -4.67 12.71 -5.48
C LEU A 63 -3.69 11.55 -5.66
N SER A 64 -2.60 11.75 -6.40
CA SER A 64 -1.54 10.74 -6.52
C SER A 64 -0.84 10.46 -5.19
N TYR A 65 -0.59 11.48 -4.36
CA TYR A 65 -0.06 11.28 -3.01
C TYR A 65 -1.05 10.57 -2.09
N LEU A 66 -2.34 10.93 -2.16
CA LEU A 66 -3.39 10.21 -1.42
C LEU A 66 -3.47 8.74 -1.84
N GLY A 67 -3.36 8.46 -3.14
CA GLY A 67 -3.29 7.10 -3.65
C GLY A 67 -2.08 6.32 -3.14
N LEU A 68 -0.91 6.97 -2.99
CA LEU A 68 0.28 6.34 -2.41
C LEU A 68 0.05 5.98 -0.93
N VAL A 69 -0.47 6.94 -0.15
CA VAL A 69 -0.75 6.72 1.27
C VAL A 69 -1.81 5.63 1.45
N LEU A 70 -2.90 5.69 0.68
CA LEU A 70 -3.93 4.67 0.68
C LEU A 70 -3.34 3.30 0.29
N GLY A 71 -2.48 3.25 -0.73
CA GLY A 71 -1.80 2.02 -1.14
C GLY A 71 -1.03 1.35 0.00
N ILE A 72 -0.35 2.13 0.86
CA ILE A 72 0.33 1.61 2.06
C ILE A 72 -0.68 0.97 3.01
N PHE A 73 -1.78 1.66 3.33
CA PHE A 73 -2.83 1.13 4.21
C PHE A 73 -3.52 -0.10 3.62
N VAL A 74 -3.69 -0.15 2.29
CA VAL A 74 -4.29 -1.27 1.57
C VAL A 74 -3.38 -2.50 1.62
N VAL A 75 -2.08 -2.36 1.34
CA VAL A 75 -1.12 -3.46 1.48
C VAL A 75 -1.07 -3.93 2.93
N TRP A 76 -1.02 -3.00 3.87
CA TRP A 76 -0.96 -3.30 5.29
C TRP A 76 -2.19 -4.09 5.73
N SER A 77 -3.39 -3.60 5.41
CA SER A 77 -4.65 -4.25 5.74
C SER A 77 -4.71 -5.69 5.21
N GLY A 78 -4.32 -5.92 3.95
CA GLY A 78 -4.23 -7.26 3.39
C GLY A 78 -3.18 -8.14 4.06
N ALA A 79 -2.00 -7.61 4.35
CA ALA A 79 -0.91 -8.37 4.98
C ALA A 79 -1.25 -8.77 6.42
N ILE A 80 -1.78 -7.85 7.23
CA ILE A 80 -2.16 -8.13 8.62
C ILE A 80 -3.40 -9.02 8.69
N GLY A 81 -4.37 -8.83 7.79
CA GLY A 81 -5.49 -9.74 7.62
C GLY A 81 -5.02 -11.20 7.48
N LEU A 82 -4.04 -11.45 6.61
CA LEU A 82 -3.45 -12.79 6.43
C LEU A 82 -2.64 -13.26 7.64
N ILE A 83 -1.69 -12.45 8.12
CA ILE A 83 -0.76 -12.85 9.19
C ILE A 83 -1.50 -13.17 10.49
N ARG A 84 -2.55 -12.41 10.80
CA ARG A 84 -3.31 -12.54 12.04
C ARG A 84 -4.65 -13.25 11.88
N ASN A 85 -4.94 -13.75 10.69
CA ASN A 85 -6.22 -14.38 10.35
C ASN A 85 -7.44 -13.51 10.74
N ILE A 86 -7.40 -12.21 10.44
CA ILE A 86 -8.44 -11.25 10.83
C ILE A 86 -9.51 -11.17 9.72
N PRO A 87 -10.81 -11.23 10.06
CA PRO A 87 -11.88 -11.08 9.10
C PRO A 87 -11.86 -9.70 8.43
N PRO A 88 -12.20 -9.60 7.13
CA PRO A 88 -12.07 -8.36 6.39
C PRO A 88 -13.07 -7.26 6.77
N SER A 89 -14.10 -7.59 7.54
CA SER A 89 -15.08 -6.68 8.13
C SER A 89 -15.74 -7.35 9.34
N PHE A 90 -16.37 -6.54 10.20
CA PHE A 90 -17.20 -7.05 11.28
C PHE A 90 -18.39 -7.88 10.76
N GLU A 91 -19.02 -7.42 9.68
CA GLU A 91 -20.16 -8.14 9.09
C GLU A 91 -19.74 -9.51 8.53
N TYR A 92 -18.55 -9.61 7.91
CA TYR A 92 -18.06 -10.89 7.39
C TYR A 92 -17.80 -11.89 8.51
N ARG A 93 -17.28 -11.42 9.64
CA ARG A 93 -17.09 -12.24 10.85
C ARG A 93 -18.40 -12.83 11.32
N ASP A 94 -19.41 -11.99 11.40
CA ASP A 94 -20.67 -12.32 12.07
C ASP A 94 -21.61 -13.14 11.15
N VAL A 95 -21.48 -13.01 9.82
CA VAL A 95 -22.34 -13.67 8.82
C VAL A 95 -21.69 -14.91 8.19
N THR A 96 -20.40 -14.86 7.89
CA THR A 96 -19.72 -15.91 7.10
C THR A 96 -18.74 -16.71 7.95
N GLU A 97 -17.66 -16.07 8.41
CA GLU A 97 -16.59 -16.76 9.13
C GLU A 97 -15.70 -15.76 9.89
N ASP A 98 -15.34 -16.10 11.13
CA ASP A 98 -14.32 -15.38 11.92
C ASP A 98 -12.89 -15.76 11.50
N ALA A 99 -12.60 -15.57 10.21
CA ALA A 99 -11.31 -15.86 9.61
C ALA A 99 -11.02 -14.92 8.44
N ALA A 100 -9.74 -14.86 8.04
CA ALA A 100 -9.33 -14.04 6.93
C ALA A 100 -9.85 -14.57 5.59
N ASN A 101 -10.47 -13.69 4.81
CA ASN A 101 -10.73 -13.97 3.41
C ASN A 101 -9.43 -13.84 2.61
N HIS A 102 -8.78 -14.98 2.35
CA HIS A 102 -7.46 -15.05 1.72
C HIS A 102 -7.42 -14.33 0.38
N PHE A 103 -8.43 -14.54 -0.45
CA PHE A 103 -8.53 -13.90 -1.76
C PHE A 103 -8.58 -12.37 -1.65
N THR A 104 -9.42 -11.85 -0.75
CA THR A 104 -9.53 -10.40 -0.52
C THR A 104 -8.22 -9.82 -0.02
N CYS A 105 -7.57 -10.48 0.94
CA CYS A 105 -6.32 -10.01 1.52
C CYS A 105 -5.17 -10.01 0.50
N ILE A 106 -5.03 -11.09 -0.29
CA ILE A 106 -4.05 -11.16 -1.39
C ILE A 106 -4.35 -10.08 -2.43
N PHE A 107 -5.62 -9.89 -2.79
CA PHE A 107 -5.99 -8.88 -3.75
C PHE A 107 -5.71 -7.46 -3.25
N LEU A 108 -5.96 -7.16 -1.97
CA LEU A 108 -5.57 -5.89 -1.34
C LEU A 108 -4.06 -5.68 -1.43
N ILE A 109 -3.23 -6.68 -1.14
CA ILE A 109 -1.78 -6.56 -1.30
C ILE A 109 -1.42 -6.20 -2.75
N VAL A 110 -1.97 -6.93 -3.72
CA VAL A 110 -1.73 -6.67 -5.14
C VAL A 110 -2.17 -5.25 -5.52
N ILE A 111 -3.39 -4.84 -5.18
CA ILE A 111 -3.90 -3.51 -5.53
C ILE A 111 -3.21 -2.37 -4.78
N GLY A 112 -2.79 -2.59 -3.54
CA GLY A 112 -2.01 -1.60 -2.79
C GLY A 112 -0.64 -1.36 -3.42
N ILE A 113 0.04 -2.42 -3.86
CA ILE A 113 1.30 -2.29 -4.64
C ILE A 113 1.04 -1.50 -5.91
N VAL A 114 -0.06 -1.76 -6.59
CA VAL A 114 -0.46 -1.07 -7.81
C VAL A 114 -0.71 0.42 -7.59
N MET A 115 -1.38 0.77 -6.48
CA MET A 115 -1.57 2.16 -6.03
C MET A 115 -0.26 2.86 -5.78
N PHE A 116 0.69 2.15 -5.18
CA PHE A 116 2.05 2.64 -4.99
C PHE A 116 2.78 2.87 -6.31
N MET A 117 2.48 2.06 -7.33
CA MET A 117 3.13 2.12 -8.63
C MET A 117 2.61 3.23 -9.54
N LYS A 118 1.40 3.75 -9.32
CA LYS A 118 0.82 4.76 -10.21
C LYS A 118 1.62 6.09 -10.24
N PRO A 119 2.06 6.65 -9.10
CA PRO A 119 2.83 7.88 -9.12
C PRO A 119 4.27 7.72 -9.68
N ILE A 120 4.74 6.49 -9.97
CA ILE A 120 6.11 6.20 -10.46
C ILE A 120 6.44 6.92 -11.76
N SER A 121 5.45 7.18 -12.62
CA SER A 121 5.72 7.93 -13.85
C SER A 121 5.92 9.43 -13.64
N ASP A 122 5.41 9.97 -12.53
CA ASP A 122 5.15 11.41 -12.37
C ASP A 122 5.91 12.04 -11.18
N LEU A 123 6.55 11.24 -10.31
CA LEU A 123 7.28 11.70 -9.12
C LEU A 123 8.69 11.08 -9.01
N PRO A 124 9.66 11.75 -8.35
CA PRO A 124 10.99 11.21 -8.05
C PRO A 124 10.92 10.14 -6.95
N LEU A 125 10.25 9.03 -7.24
CA LEU A 125 9.89 8.00 -6.27
C LEU A 125 11.08 7.25 -5.70
N SER A 126 12.20 7.16 -6.42
CA SER A 126 13.45 6.61 -5.86
C SER A 126 13.92 7.36 -4.61
N SER A 127 13.70 8.67 -4.55
CA SER A 127 14.07 9.49 -3.38
C SER A 127 13.10 9.31 -2.23
N ILE A 128 11.79 9.26 -2.51
CA ILE A 128 10.76 9.06 -1.48
C ILE A 128 10.84 7.66 -0.88
N ILE A 129 10.98 6.63 -1.72
CA ILE A 129 11.11 5.23 -1.30
C ILE A 129 12.39 5.03 -0.51
N GLY A 130 13.52 5.57 -1.00
CA GLY A 130 14.80 5.51 -0.30
C GLY A 130 14.71 6.15 1.09
N LEU A 131 14.09 7.33 1.18
CA LEU A 131 13.91 8.03 2.46
C LEU A 131 13.02 7.24 3.42
N LEU A 132 11.89 6.71 2.96
CA LEU A 132 10.98 5.92 3.79
C LEU A 132 11.64 4.62 4.28
N ALA A 133 12.31 3.89 3.38
CA ALA A 133 13.00 2.64 3.73
C ALA A 133 14.16 2.88 4.70
N GLY A 134 14.96 3.92 4.47
CA GLY A 134 16.02 4.33 5.40
C GLY A 134 15.46 4.68 6.77
N THR A 135 14.40 5.48 6.82
CA THR A 135 13.78 5.93 8.09
C THR A 135 13.19 4.75 8.85
N ALA A 136 12.41 3.89 8.18
CA ALA A 136 11.84 2.70 8.78
C ALA A 136 12.92 1.77 9.32
N THR A 137 14.02 1.58 8.59
CA THR A 137 15.10 0.71 9.04
C THR A 137 15.80 1.26 10.28
N VAL A 138 16.08 2.55 10.34
CA VAL A 138 16.65 3.19 11.54
C VAL A 138 15.72 3.04 12.73
N VAL A 139 14.42 3.24 12.55
CA VAL A 139 13.43 3.08 13.63
C VAL A 139 13.40 1.64 14.11
N ILE A 140 13.35 0.66 13.20
CA ILE A 140 13.36 -0.77 13.54
C ILE A 140 14.63 -1.14 14.31
N ILE A 141 15.79 -0.70 13.84
CA ILE A 141 17.07 -0.93 14.52
C ILE A 141 17.05 -0.27 15.90
N ALA A 142 16.60 0.98 16.03
CA ALA A 142 16.52 1.67 17.31
C ALA A 142 15.60 0.96 18.31
N LEU A 143 14.53 0.30 17.85
CA LEU A 143 13.61 -0.46 18.69
C LEU A 143 14.13 -1.86 19.06
N LEU A 144 14.91 -2.49 18.18
CA LEU A 144 15.37 -3.87 18.35
C LEU A 144 16.75 -3.99 19.03
N VAL A 145 17.57 -2.93 19.01
CA VAL A 145 18.90 -2.97 19.61
C VAL A 145 18.78 -2.95 21.14
N PRO A 146 19.24 -4.01 21.84
CA PRO A 146 19.18 -4.07 23.29
C PRO A 146 20.21 -3.12 23.93
N GLU A 147 19.88 -2.57 25.10
CA GLU A 147 20.70 -1.56 25.79
C GLU A 147 22.14 -2.03 26.07
N GLY A 148 22.36 -3.33 26.31
CA GLY A 148 23.69 -3.90 26.50
C GLY A 148 24.57 -3.86 25.24
N ALA A 149 23.97 -3.95 24.04
CA ALA A 149 24.70 -3.79 22.79
C ALA A 149 25.10 -2.32 22.56
N VAL A 150 24.25 -1.37 22.98
CA VAL A 150 24.55 0.07 22.93
C VAL A 150 25.76 0.41 23.78
N GLN A 151 25.87 -0.17 24.99
CA GLN A 151 27.00 0.06 25.90
C GLN A 151 28.34 -0.48 25.36
N LEU A 152 28.32 -1.65 24.69
CA LEU A 152 29.51 -2.20 24.03
C LEU A 152 29.99 -1.35 22.85
N ILE A 153 29.05 -0.79 22.09
CA ILE A 153 29.35 0.04 20.90
C ILE A 153 29.78 1.45 21.31
N ALA A 154 29.19 2.01 22.36
CA ALA A 154 29.46 3.35 22.87
C ALA A 154 30.92 3.56 23.31
N GLY A 155 31.68 2.49 23.59
CA GLY A 155 33.11 2.56 23.88
C GLY A 155 34.00 2.88 22.67
N VAL A 156 33.49 2.76 21.44
CA VAL A 156 34.26 2.93 20.19
C VAL A 156 33.66 3.98 19.26
N ILE A 157 32.32 4.00 19.12
CA ILE A 157 31.59 4.93 18.25
C ILE A 157 30.32 5.38 18.96
N ASP A 158 29.99 6.67 18.90
CA ASP A 158 28.71 7.17 19.39
C ASP A 158 27.56 6.50 18.60
N PRO A 159 26.66 5.75 19.27
CA PRO A 159 25.57 5.02 18.63
C PRO A 159 24.67 5.88 17.73
N LYS A 160 24.56 7.19 18.00
CA LYS A 160 23.80 8.12 17.15
C LYS A 160 24.42 8.24 15.76
N TRP A 161 25.74 8.38 15.68
CA TRP A 161 26.45 8.50 14.41
C TRP A 161 26.46 7.17 13.64
N LEU A 162 26.50 6.05 14.34
CA LEU A 162 26.36 4.73 13.73
C LEU A 162 24.99 4.58 13.02
N LEU A 163 23.89 4.97 13.67
CA LEU A 163 22.56 4.95 13.06
C LEU A 163 22.46 5.85 11.84
N VAL A 164 23.08 7.03 11.86
CA VAL A 164 23.15 7.94 10.71
C VAL A 164 23.92 7.32 9.55
N ILE A 165 25.05 6.64 9.81
CA ILE A 165 25.83 5.96 8.77
C ILE A 165 25.00 4.83 8.15
N ILE A 166 24.35 4.00 8.97
CA ILE A 166 23.47 2.92 8.49
C ILE A 166 22.32 3.49 7.65
N PHE A 167 21.69 4.57 8.11
CA PHE A 167 20.64 5.27 7.36
C PHE A 167 21.10 5.67 5.96
N VAL A 168 22.26 6.33 5.86
CA VAL A 168 22.81 6.80 4.58
C VAL A 168 23.12 5.62 3.67
N ILE A 169 23.77 4.57 4.18
CA ILE A 169 24.10 3.36 3.41
C ILE A 169 22.84 2.71 2.86
N ILE A 170 21.83 2.46 3.70
CA ILE A 170 20.57 1.82 3.28
C ILE A 170 19.82 2.69 2.29
N THR A 171 19.75 3.99 2.54
CA THR A 171 19.09 4.94 1.64
C THR A 171 19.74 4.94 0.26
N VAL A 172 21.08 4.93 0.20
CA VAL A 172 21.84 4.87 -1.06
C VAL A 172 21.60 3.53 -1.78
N ILE A 173 21.68 2.40 -1.08
CA ILE A 173 21.44 1.08 -1.67
C ILE A 173 20.02 1.00 -2.25
N VAL A 174 19.00 1.37 -1.47
CA VAL A 174 17.60 1.35 -1.92
C VAL A 174 17.39 2.31 -3.09
N ALA A 175 17.94 3.52 -3.05
CA ALA A 175 17.80 4.50 -4.13
C ALA A 175 18.42 3.99 -5.45
N LEU A 176 19.59 3.35 -5.37
CA LEU A 176 20.26 2.74 -6.52
C LEU A 176 19.45 1.55 -7.07
N THR A 177 19.00 0.65 -6.20
CA THR A 177 18.20 -0.52 -6.58
C THR A 177 16.88 -0.10 -7.23
N VAL A 178 16.16 0.85 -6.66
CA VAL A 178 14.90 1.36 -7.22
C VAL A 178 15.11 1.95 -8.62
N LYS A 179 16.23 2.64 -8.87
CA LYS A 179 16.53 3.21 -10.19
C LYS A 179 16.49 2.17 -11.31
N PHE A 180 16.94 0.94 -11.05
CA PHE A 180 16.87 -0.16 -12.03
C PHE A 180 15.44 -0.67 -12.24
N TYR A 181 14.65 -0.77 -11.17
CA TYR A 181 13.29 -1.29 -11.26
C TYR A 181 12.27 -0.27 -11.80
N VAL A 182 12.55 1.03 -11.74
CA VAL A 182 11.61 2.09 -12.19
C VAL A 182 11.11 1.85 -13.62
N GLY A 183 11.94 1.35 -14.54
CA GLY A 183 11.50 1.07 -15.92
C GLY A 183 10.42 -0.01 -16.01
N VAL A 184 10.63 -1.13 -15.31
CA VAL A 184 9.67 -2.24 -15.23
C VAL A 184 8.41 -1.79 -14.51
N LEU A 185 8.58 -1.12 -13.36
CA LEU A 185 7.47 -0.62 -12.55
C LEU A 185 6.61 0.40 -13.31
N LYS A 186 7.23 1.28 -14.10
CA LYS A 186 6.53 2.24 -14.97
C LYS A 186 5.73 1.55 -16.07
N THR A 187 6.21 0.41 -16.57
CA THR A 187 5.52 -0.37 -17.61
C THR A 187 4.27 -1.05 -17.06
N ILE A 188 4.41 -1.74 -15.91
CA ILE A 188 3.29 -2.36 -15.19
C ILE A 188 2.27 -1.30 -14.79
N SER A 189 2.73 -0.17 -14.25
CA SER A 189 1.89 0.98 -13.89
C SER A 189 1.07 1.48 -15.07
N LYS A 190 1.69 1.70 -16.24
CA LYS A 190 1.00 2.12 -17.48
C LYS A 190 -0.01 1.09 -17.99
N PHE A 191 0.28 -0.20 -17.84
CA PHE A 191 -0.63 -1.27 -18.26
C PHE A 191 -1.87 -1.31 -17.37
N LEU A 192 -1.68 -1.28 -16.07
CA LEU A 192 -2.76 -1.44 -15.11
C LEU A 192 -3.63 -0.18 -14.98
N SER A 193 -3.04 0.96 -15.30
CA SER A 193 -3.71 2.24 -15.42
C SER A 193 -4.48 2.36 -16.77
N TRP A 194 -4.36 1.38 -17.68
CA TRP A 194 -5.16 1.39 -18.92
C TRP A 194 -6.66 1.42 -18.60
N PRO A 195 -7.48 2.33 -19.21
CA PRO A 195 -8.86 2.55 -18.80
C PRO A 195 -9.75 1.30 -18.68
N PRO A 196 -9.65 0.29 -19.59
CA PRO A 196 -10.43 -0.93 -19.44
C PRO A 196 -10.03 -1.73 -18.19
N VAL A 197 -8.73 -1.83 -17.91
CA VAL A 197 -8.22 -2.55 -16.73
C VAL A 197 -8.60 -1.81 -15.45
N ALA A 198 -8.40 -0.49 -15.42
CA ALA A 198 -8.83 0.34 -14.30
C ALA A 198 -10.35 0.24 -14.05
N PHE A 199 -11.15 0.11 -15.10
CA PHE A 199 -12.61 -0.05 -14.98
C PHE A 199 -13.00 -1.38 -14.33
N VAL A 200 -12.39 -2.48 -14.79
CA VAL A 200 -12.63 -3.81 -14.21
C VAL A 200 -12.21 -3.83 -12.75
N VAL A 201 -11.02 -3.32 -12.44
CA VAL A 201 -10.51 -3.22 -11.06
C VAL A 201 -11.43 -2.37 -10.20
N MET A 202 -11.90 -1.23 -10.71
CA MET A 202 -12.82 -0.34 -10.01
C MET A 202 -14.14 -1.04 -9.66
N ILE A 203 -14.81 -1.64 -10.64
CA ILE A 203 -16.07 -2.38 -10.41
C ILE A 203 -15.83 -3.49 -9.40
N PHE A 204 -14.78 -4.28 -9.61
CA PHE A 204 -14.48 -5.39 -8.73
C PHE A 204 -14.22 -4.92 -7.29
N CYS A 205 -13.41 -3.89 -7.08
CA CYS A 205 -13.14 -3.33 -5.75
C CYS A 205 -14.40 -2.78 -5.07
N LEU A 206 -15.29 -2.10 -5.82
CA LEU A 206 -16.53 -1.57 -5.25
C LEU A 206 -17.49 -2.71 -4.89
N VAL A 207 -17.72 -3.66 -5.81
CA VAL A 207 -18.65 -4.77 -5.57
C VAL A 207 -18.14 -5.66 -4.43
N GLN A 208 -16.86 -6.05 -4.45
CA GLN A 208 -16.27 -6.89 -3.40
C GLN A 208 -16.23 -6.13 -2.06
N GLY A 209 -15.84 -4.86 -2.08
CA GLY A 209 -15.76 -4.04 -0.87
C GLY A 209 -17.12 -3.84 -0.22
N PHE A 210 -18.16 -3.49 -0.99
CA PHE A 210 -19.52 -3.38 -0.46
C PHE A 210 -20.11 -4.73 -0.06
N ALA A 211 -19.81 -5.81 -0.78
CA ALA A 211 -20.27 -7.15 -0.42
C ALA A 211 -19.72 -7.60 0.93
N LEU A 212 -18.44 -7.40 1.17
CA LEU A 212 -17.82 -7.69 2.46
C LEU A 212 -18.29 -6.73 3.55
N TRP A 213 -18.45 -5.44 3.24
CA TRP A 213 -18.74 -4.45 4.27
C TRP A 213 -20.21 -4.42 4.72
N ILE A 214 -21.16 -4.58 3.78
CA ILE A 214 -22.60 -4.46 4.05
C ILE A 214 -23.26 -5.82 4.24
N TRP A 215 -22.89 -6.81 3.44
CA TRP A 215 -23.54 -8.13 3.44
C TRP A 215 -22.70 -9.22 4.10
N GLY A 216 -21.43 -8.93 4.44
CA GLY A 216 -20.54 -9.91 5.03
C GLY A 216 -20.17 -11.07 4.11
N VAL A 217 -20.36 -10.95 2.79
CA VAL A 217 -20.12 -12.03 1.82
C VAL A 217 -19.01 -11.64 0.85
N SER A 218 -18.12 -12.59 0.55
CA SER A 218 -17.11 -12.44 -0.52
C SER A 218 -17.65 -12.99 -1.84
N ILE A 219 -17.41 -12.29 -2.95
CA ILE A 219 -17.77 -12.77 -4.30
C ILE A 219 -17.15 -14.13 -4.60
N PHE A 220 -15.94 -14.38 -4.07
CA PHE A 220 -15.20 -15.64 -4.22
C PHE A 220 -15.17 -16.48 -2.93
N GLY A 221 -16.01 -16.14 -1.95
CA GLY A 221 -16.23 -16.92 -0.73
C GLY A 221 -17.52 -17.73 -0.75
N LEU A 222 -18.34 -17.61 -1.80
CA LEU A 222 -19.39 -18.59 -2.07
C LEU A 222 -18.70 -19.92 -2.38
N ASN A 223 -18.85 -20.89 -1.46
CA ASN A 223 -18.54 -22.29 -1.68
C ASN A 223 -19.15 -22.78 -3.00
N LEU A 224 -18.37 -22.70 -4.08
CA LEU A 224 -18.36 -23.68 -5.15
C LEU A 224 -17.41 -24.80 -4.70
N LEU A 225 -17.81 -25.49 -3.64
CA LEU A 225 -17.44 -26.85 -3.25
C LEU A 225 -18.41 -27.33 -2.16
#